data_AF-A0A087AWS7-F1
#
_entry.id   AF-A0A087AWS7-F1
#
_cell.length_a   1.000
_cell.length_b   1.000
_cell.length_c   1.000
_cell.angle_alpha   90.00
_cell.angle_beta   90.00
_cell.angle_gamma   90.00
#
_symmetry.space_group_name_H-M   'P 1'
#
loop_
_entity.id
_entity.type
_entity.pdbx_description
1 polymer ?
#
loop_
_entity_poly.entity_id
_entity_poly.type
_entity_poly.pdbx_seq_one_letter_code
_entity_poly.pdbx_strand_id
1 'polypeptide(L)'
;MAAEEAREEQDGATAKRRALENMPDLREHHGAEETPSQAEFTTVYDTIDQMEARLNEAKGTMFSPSQVKIDRDEFLEQLEALKAMLPIQLERASALMRAAEQRLESAQSQANMIISSAQSRAQDMIAQADEQVKFLTGQENVTQLARDRARSILDKAQANADRLTQGADRYCIGVMNDLMEQLHKVERNVDGGIKVLQDRQQAAAEDLPHLDEDDYPQN
;
A
#
# COMPACT_ATOMS: atom_id res chain seq x y z
N MET A 1 24.83 2.65 9.86
CA MET A 1 23.42 3.08 9.69
C MET A 1 23.32 4.50 9.13
N ALA A 2 23.98 5.52 9.70
CA ALA A 2 23.91 6.90 9.18
C ALA A 2 24.57 7.17 7.81
N ALA A 3 25.41 6.27 7.30
CA ALA A 3 26.08 6.43 6.00
C ALA A 3 25.27 5.90 4.81
N GLU A 4 24.19 5.17 5.07
CA GLU A 4 23.35 4.53 4.05
C GLU A 4 22.15 5.42 3.70
N GLU A 5 21.53 6.08 4.70
CA GLU A 5 20.48 7.09 4.52
C GLU A 5 20.95 8.30 3.68
N ALA A 6 22.21 8.73 3.85
CA ALA A 6 22.76 9.86 3.08
C ALA A 6 23.00 9.53 1.59
N ARG A 7 23.11 8.24 1.23
CA ARG A 7 23.25 7.81 -0.17
C ARG A 7 21.90 7.73 -0.88
N GLU A 8 20.85 7.29 -0.20
CA GLU A 8 19.50 7.23 -0.77
C GLU A 8 18.91 8.63 -1.03
N GLU A 9 19.21 9.61 -0.18
CA GLU A 9 18.78 11.01 -0.37
C GLU A 9 19.47 11.67 -1.59
N GLN A 10 20.74 11.35 -1.83
CA GLN A 10 21.48 11.84 -3.00
C GLN A 10 21.01 11.19 -4.31
N ASP A 11 20.62 9.92 -4.28
CA ASP A 11 20.15 9.20 -5.47
C ASP A 11 18.75 9.66 -5.90
N GLY A 12 17.85 9.90 -4.94
CA GLY A 12 16.52 10.47 -5.20
C GLY A 12 16.55 11.91 -5.73
N ALA A 13 17.48 12.74 -5.23
CA ALA A 13 17.68 14.10 -5.70
C ALA A 13 18.26 14.14 -7.13
N THR A 14 19.12 13.19 -7.47
CA THR A 14 19.73 13.08 -8.81
C THR A 14 18.73 12.53 -9.83
N ALA A 15 17.87 11.59 -9.43
CA ALA A 15 16.77 11.08 -10.24
C ALA A 15 15.71 12.15 -10.53
N LYS A 16 15.32 12.96 -9.53
CA LYS A 16 14.41 14.11 -9.73
C LYS A 16 15.00 15.17 -10.67
N ARG A 17 16.29 15.49 -10.56
CA ARG A 17 16.96 16.45 -11.46
C ARG A 17 16.97 15.95 -12.91
N ARG A 18 17.33 14.68 -13.16
CA ARG A 18 17.25 14.10 -14.51
C ARG A 18 15.82 14.03 -15.06
N ALA A 19 14.84 13.78 -14.20
CA ALA A 19 13.43 13.77 -14.61
C ALA A 19 12.96 15.18 -15.02
N LEU A 20 13.40 16.23 -14.33
CA LEU A 20 13.16 17.63 -14.70
C LEU A 20 13.93 18.08 -15.95
N GLU A 21 15.12 17.52 -16.20
CA GLU A 21 15.96 17.82 -17.36
C GLU A 21 15.49 17.12 -18.65
N ASN A 22 14.77 15.99 -18.52
CA ASN A 22 14.17 15.25 -19.64
C ASN A 22 12.69 15.58 -19.89
N MET A 23 12.12 16.57 -19.20
CA MET A 23 10.80 17.07 -19.56
C MET A 23 10.93 17.85 -20.88
N PRO A 24 10.19 17.47 -21.94
CA PRO A 24 10.14 18.29 -23.14
C PRO A 24 9.63 19.66 -22.73
N ASP A 25 10.45 20.69 -22.92
CA ASP A 25 10.14 22.05 -22.52
C ASP A 25 8.91 22.51 -23.31
N LEU A 26 7.76 22.55 -22.63
CA LEU A 26 6.48 23.01 -23.18
C LEU A 26 6.44 24.54 -23.35
N ARG A 27 7.57 25.24 -23.20
CA ARG A 27 7.66 26.71 -23.32
C ARG A 27 8.11 27.24 -24.67
N GLU A 28 8.26 26.41 -25.70
CA GLU A 28 8.53 26.91 -27.05
C GLU A 28 7.30 26.77 -27.97
N HIS A 29 6.98 27.87 -28.66
CA HIS A 29 5.84 28.11 -29.57
C HIS A 29 4.51 28.63 -28.99
N HIS A 30 4.57 29.65 -28.13
CA HIS A 30 3.54 30.70 -28.13
C HIS A 30 4.13 32.06 -28.51
N GLY A 31 5.03 32.08 -29.50
CA GLY A 31 5.13 33.26 -30.35
C GLY A 31 3.82 33.33 -31.12
N ALA A 32 3.06 34.40 -30.92
CA ALA A 32 2.04 34.80 -31.87
C ALA A 32 2.77 35.15 -33.18
N GLU A 33 3.19 34.13 -33.92
CA GLU A 33 3.47 34.28 -35.33
C GLU A 33 2.13 34.64 -35.94
N GLU A 34 1.91 35.93 -36.19
CA GLU A 34 0.89 36.37 -37.12
C GLU A 34 1.13 35.58 -38.39
N THR A 35 0.31 34.53 -38.59
CA THR A 35 0.44 33.66 -39.74
C THR A 35 0.32 34.56 -40.96
N PRO A 36 1.25 34.51 -41.93
CA PRO A 36 1.24 35.40 -43.11
C PRO A 36 -0.07 35.35 -43.89
N SER A 37 -0.88 34.31 -43.68
CA SER A 37 -2.26 34.22 -44.15
C SER A 37 -3.15 35.37 -43.69
N GLN A 38 -3.04 35.84 -42.44
CA GLN A 38 -3.95 36.84 -41.88
C GLN A 38 -3.74 38.22 -42.50
N ALA A 39 -2.49 38.59 -42.81
CA ALA A 39 -2.16 39.84 -43.49
C ALA A 39 -2.63 39.86 -44.96
N GLU A 40 -2.63 38.72 -45.65
CA GLU A 40 -3.05 38.63 -47.04
C GLU A 40 -4.58 38.62 -47.23
N PHE A 41 -5.35 38.12 -46.24
CA PHE A 41 -6.81 38.18 -46.29
C PHE A 41 -7.34 39.62 -46.22
N THR A 42 -6.70 40.48 -45.41
CA THR A 42 -7.05 41.90 -45.33
C THR A 42 -6.87 42.60 -46.68
N THR A 43 -5.81 42.29 -47.42
CA THR A 43 -5.51 42.92 -48.72
C THR A 43 -6.56 42.67 -49.81
N VAL A 44 -7.21 41.50 -49.83
CA VAL A 44 -8.27 41.18 -50.82
C VAL A 44 -9.54 41.97 -50.52
N TYR A 45 -9.95 42.01 -49.24
CA TYR A 45 -11.08 42.83 -48.81
C TYR A 45 -10.79 44.33 -48.98
N ASP A 46 -9.57 44.79 -48.71
CA ASP A 46 -9.14 46.17 -48.97
C ASP A 46 -9.22 46.53 -50.46
N THR A 47 -8.94 45.57 -51.36
CA THR A 47 -9.05 45.78 -52.81
C THR A 47 -10.51 45.87 -53.23
N ILE A 48 -11.39 45.05 -52.66
CA ILE A 48 -12.85 45.11 -52.89
C ILE A 48 -13.41 46.44 -52.37
N ASP A 49 -13.04 46.86 -51.17
CA ASP A 49 -13.47 48.12 -50.56
C ASP A 49 -13.01 49.33 -51.38
N GLN A 50 -11.79 49.28 -51.95
CA GLN A 50 -11.30 50.31 -52.86
C GLN A 50 -12.07 50.35 -54.19
N MET A 51 -12.41 49.18 -54.75
CA MET A 51 -13.26 49.12 -55.95
C MET A 51 -14.67 49.65 -55.67
N GLU A 52 -15.25 49.34 -54.50
CA GLU A 52 -16.57 49.80 -54.07
C GLU A 52 -16.59 51.31 -53.80
N ALA A 53 -15.56 51.86 -53.14
CA ALA A 53 -15.41 53.29 -52.92
C ALA A 53 -15.30 54.06 -54.25
N ARG A 54 -14.52 53.55 -55.21
CA ARG A 54 -14.39 54.15 -56.55
C ARG A 54 -15.68 54.10 -57.35
N LEU A 55 -16.46 53.03 -57.22
CA LEU A 55 -17.79 52.90 -57.81
C LEU A 55 -18.79 53.91 -57.22
N ASN A 56 -18.72 54.15 -55.91
CA ASN A 56 -19.59 55.09 -55.20
C ASN A 56 -19.20 56.58 -55.44
N GLU A 57 -17.91 56.89 -55.64
CA GLU A 57 -17.44 58.25 -55.93
C GLU A 57 -17.56 58.65 -57.41
N ALA A 58 -17.64 57.69 -58.32
CA ALA A 58 -17.69 57.99 -59.74
C ALA A 58 -19.01 58.73 -60.09
N LYS A 59 -18.86 59.90 -60.73
CA LYS A 59 -19.97 60.83 -60.96
C LYS A 59 -21.02 60.23 -61.89
N GLY A 60 -22.27 60.23 -61.43
CA GLY A 60 -23.44 59.90 -62.25
C GLY A 60 -23.56 60.83 -63.46
N THR A 61 -23.94 60.26 -64.59
CA THR A 61 -24.05 61.01 -65.84
C THR A 61 -25.28 61.92 -65.79
N MET A 62 -25.17 63.19 -66.21
CA MET A 62 -26.23 64.23 -66.14
C MET A 62 -27.61 63.82 -66.72
N PHE A 63 -27.66 62.80 -67.57
CA PHE A 63 -28.89 62.34 -68.23
C PHE A 63 -29.35 60.93 -67.81
N SER A 64 -28.67 60.30 -66.84
CA SER A 64 -29.04 58.99 -66.28
C SER A 64 -28.44 58.83 -64.88
N PRO A 65 -29.17 59.21 -63.82
CA PRO A 65 -28.66 59.15 -62.44
C PRO A 65 -28.39 57.73 -61.94
N SER A 66 -28.85 56.68 -62.65
CA SER A 66 -28.53 55.28 -62.39
C SER A 66 -27.27 54.78 -63.11
N GLN A 67 -26.59 55.62 -63.90
CA GLN A 67 -25.41 55.25 -64.66
C GLN A 67 -24.19 56.06 -64.25
N VAL A 68 -23.16 55.33 -63.84
CA VAL A 68 -21.86 55.84 -63.41
C VAL A 68 -20.86 55.64 -64.54
N LYS A 69 -20.09 56.69 -64.87
CA LYS A 69 -19.06 56.59 -65.92
C LYS A 69 -17.74 56.14 -65.28
N ILE A 70 -17.35 54.90 -65.57
CA ILE A 70 -16.14 54.27 -65.03
C ILE A 70 -15.15 54.07 -66.18
N ASP A 71 -13.85 54.23 -65.89
CA ASP A 71 -12.80 53.81 -66.80
C ASP A 71 -12.81 52.28 -66.90
N ARG A 72 -13.16 51.77 -68.08
CA ARG A 72 -13.32 50.35 -68.33
C ARG A 72 -12.01 49.60 -68.17
N ASP A 73 -10.89 50.21 -68.57
CA ASP A 73 -9.60 49.53 -68.63
C ASP A 73 -9.01 49.44 -67.22
N GLU A 74 -9.11 50.51 -66.43
CA GLU A 74 -8.65 50.53 -65.03
C GLU A 74 -9.48 49.58 -64.13
N PHE A 75 -10.80 49.54 -64.32
CA PHE A 75 -11.67 48.64 -63.56
C PHE A 75 -11.43 47.17 -63.92
N LEU A 76 -11.17 46.87 -65.20
CA LEU A 76 -10.85 45.52 -65.64
C LEU A 76 -9.50 45.04 -65.09
N GLU A 77 -8.47 45.89 -65.05
CA GLU A 77 -7.18 45.53 -64.42
C GLU A 77 -7.33 45.18 -62.94
N GLN A 78 -8.10 45.97 -62.19
CA GLN A 78 -8.36 45.70 -60.77
C GLN A 78 -9.17 44.42 -60.56
N LEU A 79 -10.15 44.15 -61.41
CA LEU A 79 -10.93 42.92 -61.38
C LEU A 79 -10.05 41.69 -61.73
N GLU A 80 -9.15 41.83 -62.70
CA GLU A 80 -8.20 40.78 -63.10
C GLU A 80 -7.22 40.47 -61.95
N ALA A 81 -6.71 41.50 -61.27
CA ALA A 81 -5.85 41.35 -60.09
C ALA A 81 -6.58 40.65 -58.94
N LEU A 82 -7.83 41.03 -58.65
CA LEU A 82 -8.67 40.36 -57.65
C LEU A 82 -8.91 38.89 -58.01
N LYS A 83 -9.26 38.63 -59.28
CA LYS A 83 -9.52 37.29 -59.80
C LYS A 83 -8.27 36.41 -59.79
N ALA A 84 -7.07 36.98 -59.92
CA ALA A 84 -5.81 36.26 -59.81
C ALA A 84 -5.46 35.90 -58.34
N MET A 85 -5.81 36.74 -57.37
CA MET A 85 -5.51 36.50 -55.95
C MET A 85 -6.49 35.55 -55.25
N LEU A 86 -7.77 35.53 -55.65
CA LEU A 86 -8.80 34.67 -55.07
C LEU A 86 -8.48 33.15 -55.06
N PRO A 87 -8.02 32.52 -56.16
CA PRO A 87 -7.78 31.08 -56.19
C PRO A 87 -6.60 30.64 -55.30
N ILE A 88 -5.56 31.49 -55.18
CA ILE A 88 -4.38 31.20 -54.35
C ILE A 88 -4.75 31.12 -52.86
N GLN A 89 -5.68 31.96 -52.40
CA GLN A 89 -6.08 31.97 -50.99
C GLN A 89 -6.98 30.79 -50.61
N LEU A 90 -7.84 30.33 -51.51
CA LEU A 90 -8.68 29.15 -51.24
C LEU A 90 -7.83 27.87 -51.14
N GLU A 91 -6.82 27.74 -52.00
CA GLU A 91 -5.86 26.63 -51.96
C GLU A 91 -5.04 26.67 -50.66
N ARG A 92 -4.57 27.85 -50.25
CA ARG A 92 -3.80 28.03 -49.02
C ARG A 92 -4.63 27.80 -47.76
N ALA A 93 -5.87 28.27 -47.72
CA ALA A 93 -6.81 28.00 -46.63
C ALA A 93 -7.10 26.50 -46.51
N SER A 94 -7.27 25.81 -47.65
CA SER A 94 -7.46 24.36 -47.69
C SER A 94 -6.23 23.59 -47.21
N ALA A 95 -5.03 24.06 -47.58
CA ALA A 95 -3.77 23.48 -47.10
C ALA A 95 -3.59 23.68 -45.58
N LEU A 96 -3.95 24.86 -45.05
CA LEU A 96 -3.93 25.15 -43.63
C LEU A 96 -4.90 24.25 -42.86
N MET A 97 -6.13 24.06 -43.36
CA MET A 97 -7.11 23.16 -42.74
C MET A 97 -6.62 21.72 -42.70
N ARG A 98 -6.03 21.22 -43.79
CA ARG A 98 -5.43 19.86 -43.82
C ARG A 98 -4.28 19.73 -42.82
N ALA A 99 -3.40 20.73 -42.74
CA ALA A 99 -2.30 20.74 -41.77
C ALA A 99 -2.82 20.79 -40.33
N ALA A 100 -3.89 21.56 -40.08
CA ALA A 100 -4.54 21.64 -38.78
C ALA A 100 -5.20 20.31 -38.39
N GLU A 101 -5.91 19.65 -39.31
CA GLU A 101 -6.49 18.32 -39.09
C GLU A 101 -5.43 17.27 -38.80
N GLN A 102 -4.34 17.24 -39.58
CA GLN A 102 -3.23 16.32 -39.33
C GLN A 102 -2.57 16.57 -37.97
N ARG A 103 -2.41 17.84 -37.58
CA ARG A 103 -1.88 18.19 -36.26
C ARG A 103 -2.85 17.80 -35.14
N LEU A 104 -4.15 17.96 -35.35
CA LEU A 104 -5.18 17.54 -34.39
C LEU A 104 -5.18 16.02 -34.22
N GLU A 105 -5.16 15.27 -35.31
CA GLU A 105 -5.14 13.80 -35.30
C GLU A 105 -3.88 13.26 -34.62
N SER A 106 -2.70 13.82 -34.95
CA SER A 106 -1.45 13.44 -34.29
C SER A 106 -1.46 13.77 -32.79
N ALA A 107 -1.98 14.94 -32.39
CA ALA A 107 -2.12 15.31 -30.98
C ALA A 107 -3.09 14.39 -30.24
N GLN A 108 -4.22 14.02 -30.85
CA GLN A 108 -5.18 13.06 -30.27
C GLN A 108 -4.57 11.67 -30.12
N SER A 109 -3.84 11.18 -31.11
CA SER A 109 -3.12 9.90 -31.05
C SER A 109 -2.08 9.89 -29.93
N GLN A 110 -1.28 10.94 -29.82
CA GLN A 110 -0.30 11.10 -28.74
C GLN A 110 -0.97 11.16 -27.36
N ALA A 111 -2.05 11.91 -27.22
CA ALA A 111 -2.81 11.97 -25.97
C ALA A 111 -3.35 10.59 -25.58
N ASN A 112 -3.91 9.84 -26.53
CA ASN A 112 -4.40 8.48 -26.28
C ASN A 112 -3.28 7.53 -25.85
N MET A 113 -2.10 7.61 -26.50
CA MET A 113 -0.93 6.84 -26.08
C MET A 113 -0.48 7.20 -24.65
N ILE A 114 -0.45 8.49 -24.31
CA ILE A 114 -0.09 8.95 -22.96
C ILE A 114 -1.08 8.42 -21.93
N ILE A 115 -2.38 8.57 -22.18
CA ILE A 115 -3.43 8.08 -21.27
C ILE A 115 -3.32 6.57 -21.08
N SER A 116 -3.20 5.81 -22.17
CA SER A 116 -3.02 4.35 -22.09
C SER A 116 -1.76 3.97 -21.30
N SER A 117 -0.63 4.63 -21.55
CA SER A 117 0.62 4.38 -20.80
C SER A 117 0.51 4.74 -19.32
N ALA A 118 -0.25 5.80 -18.99
CA ALA A 118 -0.47 6.23 -17.62
C ALA A 118 -1.39 5.25 -16.89
N GLN A 119 -2.44 4.76 -17.55
CA GLN A 119 -3.33 3.74 -17.02
C GLN A 119 -2.58 2.41 -16.77
N SER A 120 -1.76 1.95 -17.73
CA SER A 120 -0.94 0.75 -17.55
C SER A 120 0.00 0.91 -16.35
N ARG A 121 0.73 2.02 -16.26
CA ARG A 121 1.63 2.29 -15.12
C ARG A 121 0.89 2.37 -13.79
N ALA A 122 -0.32 2.96 -13.78
CA ALA A 122 -1.15 3.01 -12.59
C ALA A 122 -1.61 1.61 -12.15
N GLN A 123 -2.02 0.76 -13.11
CA GLN A 123 -2.38 -0.63 -12.83
C GLN A 123 -1.20 -1.43 -12.29
N ASP A 124 -0.02 -1.29 -12.89
CA ASP A 124 1.21 -1.94 -12.43
C ASP A 124 1.57 -1.48 -11.02
N MET A 125 1.46 -0.17 -10.72
CA MET A 125 1.71 0.38 -9.39
C MET A 125 0.73 -0.15 -8.35
N ILE A 126 -0.57 -0.25 -8.68
CA ILE A 126 -1.58 -0.82 -7.78
C ILE A 126 -1.28 -2.30 -7.53
N ALA A 127 -0.95 -3.06 -8.57
CA ALA A 127 -0.61 -4.47 -8.43
C ALA A 127 0.61 -4.70 -7.53
N GLN A 128 1.67 -3.89 -7.69
CA GLN A 128 2.86 -3.93 -6.84
C GLN A 128 2.55 -3.53 -5.40
N ALA A 129 1.74 -2.48 -5.20
CA ALA A 129 1.32 -2.05 -3.88
C ALA A 129 0.49 -3.13 -3.16
N ASP A 130 -0.44 -3.78 -3.87
CA ASP A 130 -1.25 -4.87 -3.33
C ASP A 130 -0.40 -6.09 -2.95
N GLU A 131 0.62 -6.42 -3.75
CA GLU A 131 1.58 -7.47 -3.41
C GLU A 131 2.36 -7.13 -2.14
N GLN A 132 2.86 -5.89 -2.03
CA GLN A 132 3.56 -5.41 -0.84
C GLN A 132 2.66 -5.42 0.41
N VAL A 133 1.40 -5.00 0.28
CA VAL A 133 0.41 -5.05 1.37
C VAL A 133 0.15 -6.49 1.80
N LYS A 134 -0.02 -7.43 0.85
CA LYS A 134 -0.19 -8.85 1.16
C LYS A 134 1.04 -9.44 1.85
N PHE A 135 2.24 -9.03 1.44
CA PHE A 135 3.47 -9.47 2.08
C PHE A 135 3.59 -8.96 3.52
N LEU A 136 3.36 -7.66 3.74
CA LEU A 136 3.37 -7.05 5.07
C LEU A 136 2.29 -7.65 5.98
N THR A 137 1.06 -7.78 5.48
CA THR A 137 -0.06 -8.40 6.21
C THR A 137 0.21 -9.87 6.50
N GLY A 138 0.77 -10.60 5.54
CA GLY A 138 1.14 -12.01 5.68
C GLY A 138 2.19 -12.21 6.77
N GLN A 139 3.23 -11.37 6.80
CA GLN A 139 4.23 -11.43 7.85
C GLN A 139 3.65 -11.08 9.23
N GLU A 140 2.88 -10.01 9.33
CA GLU A 140 2.31 -9.59 10.60
C GLU A 140 1.32 -10.64 11.14
N ASN A 141 0.44 -11.18 10.28
CA ASN A 141 -0.51 -12.23 10.62
C ASN A 141 0.20 -13.52 11.08
N VAL A 142 1.26 -13.96 10.38
CA VAL A 142 2.05 -15.13 10.80
C VAL A 142 2.71 -14.89 12.16
N THR A 143 3.24 -13.69 12.43
CA THR A 143 3.84 -13.40 13.74
C THR A 143 2.81 -13.30 14.87
N GLN A 144 1.63 -12.75 14.62
CA GLN A 144 0.54 -12.72 15.60
C GLN A 144 0.06 -14.14 15.90
N LEU A 145 -0.19 -14.95 14.87
CA LEU A 145 -0.58 -16.36 15.01
C LEU A 145 0.48 -17.17 15.76
N ALA A 146 1.76 -16.95 15.48
CA ALA A 146 2.87 -17.60 16.19
C ALA A 146 2.92 -17.19 17.67
N ARG A 147 2.71 -15.90 17.99
CA ARG A 147 2.65 -15.41 19.38
C ARG A 147 1.47 -16.01 20.15
N ASP A 148 0.30 -16.07 19.53
CA ASP A 148 -0.89 -16.67 20.16
C ASP A 148 -0.70 -18.17 20.38
N ARG A 149 -0.06 -18.86 19.43
CA ARG A 149 0.28 -20.27 19.59
C ARG A 149 1.29 -20.48 20.71
N ALA A 150 2.31 -19.63 20.81
CA ALA A 150 3.30 -19.69 21.88
C ALA A 150 2.64 -19.46 23.26
N ARG A 151 1.76 -18.46 23.38
CA ARG A 151 0.97 -18.23 24.60
C ARG A 151 0.16 -19.46 25.00
N SER A 152 -0.57 -20.05 24.05
CA SER A 152 -1.35 -21.27 24.32
C SER A 152 -0.49 -22.45 24.75
N ILE A 153 0.72 -22.60 24.22
CA ILE A 153 1.67 -23.64 24.64
C ILE A 153 2.14 -23.38 26.07
N LEU A 154 2.49 -22.13 26.40
CA LEU A 154 2.90 -21.74 27.75
C LEU A 154 1.78 -21.98 28.77
N ASP A 155 0.55 -21.57 28.45
CA ASP A 155 -0.60 -21.78 29.34
C ASP A 155 -0.84 -23.26 29.61
N LYS A 156 -0.74 -24.10 28.57
CA LYS A 156 -0.85 -25.56 28.71
C LYS A 156 0.30 -26.16 29.51
N ALA A 157 1.52 -25.68 29.29
CA ALA A 157 2.69 -26.14 30.04
C ALA A 157 2.56 -25.77 31.52
N GLN A 158 2.12 -24.56 31.83
CA GLN A 158 1.87 -24.08 33.19
C GLN A 158 0.79 -24.93 33.87
N ALA A 159 -0.36 -25.12 33.23
CA ALA A 159 -1.45 -25.92 33.77
C ALA A 159 -1.05 -27.39 34.00
N ASN A 160 -0.24 -27.96 33.10
CA ASN A 160 0.30 -29.30 33.27
C ASN A 160 1.31 -29.40 34.41
N ALA A 161 2.19 -28.40 34.56
CA ALA A 161 3.15 -28.32 35.66
C ALA A 161 2.41 -28.24 37.01
N ASP A 162 1.41 -27.36 37.12
CA ASP A 162 0.60 -27.23 38.34
C ASP A 162 -0.11 -28.53 38.68
N ARG A 163 -0.71 -29.19 37.68
CA ARG A 163 -1.38 -30.48 37.86
C ARG A 163 -0.41 -31.58 38.29
N LEU A 164 0.80 -31.60 37.72
CA LEU A 164 1.82 -32.58 38.07
C LEU A 164 2.30 -32.38 39.49
N THR A 165 2.60 -31.15 39.89
CA THR A 165 3.00 -30.80 41.26
C THR A 165 1.92 -31.19 42.26
N GLN A 166 0.66 -30.80 42.02
CA GLN A 166 -0.46 -31.19 42.90
C GLN A 166 -0.66 -32.71 42.97
N GLY A 167 -0.46 -33.41 41.86
CA GLY A 167 -0.51 -34.87 41.80
C GLY A 167 0.60 -35.53 42.62
N ALA A 168 1.83 -35.01 42.51
CA ALA A 168 2.99 -35.46 43.27
C ALA A 168 2.80 -35.21 44.77
N ASP A 169 2.35 -34.02 45.16
CA ASP A 169 2.07 -33.67 46.56
C ASP A 169 1.01 -34.60 47.15
N ARG A 170 -0.09 -34.83 46.43
CA ARG A 170 -1.15 -35.74 46.88
C ARG A 170 -0.64 -37.17 47.02
N TYR A 171 0.21 -37.62 46.10
CA TYR A 171 0.84 -38.94 46.18
C TYR A 171 1.76 -39.05 47.41
N CYS A 172 2.62 -38.06 47.64
CA CYS A 172 3.50 -38.01 48.81
C CYS A 172 2.71 -38.03 50.11
N ILE A 173 1.63 -37.25 50.21
CA ILE A 173 0.74 -37.27 51.39
C ILE A 173 0.12 -38.66 51.59
N GLY A 174 -0.35 -39.30 50.51
CA GLY A 174 -0.89 -40.66 50.58
C GLY A 174 0.13 -41.67 51.12
N VAL A 175 1.34 -41.68 50.55
CA VAL A 175 2.42 -42.59 50.99
C VAL A 175 2.82 -42.32 52.44
N MET A 176 2.90 -41.05 52.86
CA MET A 176 3.21 -40.71 54.25
C MET A 176 2.12 -41.15 55.22
N ASN A 177 0.85 -41.02 54.84
CA ASN A 177 -0.27 -41.51 55.64
C ASN A 177 -0.29 -43.04 55.74
N ASP A 178 -0.05 -43.74 54.63
CA ASP A 178 0.04 -45.21 54.62
C ASP A 178 1.20 -45.70 55.51
N LEU A 179 2.35 -45.02 55.45
CA LEU A 179 3.50 -45.30 56.31
C LEU A 179 3.17 -45.05 57.78
N MET A 180 2.46 -43.97 58.10
CA MET A 180 2.00 -43.68 59.46
C MET A 180 1.06 -44.79 59.99
N GLU A 181 0.16 -45.30 59.15
CA GLU A 181 -0.72 -46.40 59.54
C GLU A 181 0.07 -47.69 59.82
N GLN A 182 1.07 -47.98 59.00
CA GLN A 182 1.97 -49.13 59.21
C GLN A 182 2.76 -48.98 60.50
N LEU A 183 3.30 -47.78 60.79
CA LEU A 183 4.00 -47.50 62.05
C LEU A 183 3.09 -47.71 63.27
N HIS A 184 1.85 -47.22 63.24
CA HIS A 184 0.88 -47.47 64.32
C HIS A 184 0.56 -48.96 64.50
N LYS A 185 0.56 -49.77 63.44
CA LYS A 185 0.40 -51.23 63.55
C LYS A 185 1.60 -51.87 64.26
N VAL A 186 2.82 -51.45 63.88
CA VAL A 186 4.05 -51.94 64.53
C VAL A 186 4.08 -51.51 65.99
N GLU A 187 3.74 -50.27 66.31
CA GLU A 187 3.64 -49.76 67.68
C GLU A 187 2.68 -50.61 68.54
N ARG A 188 1.45 -50.85 68.06
CA ARG A 188 0.49 -51.73 68.77
C ARG A 188 1.00 -53.14 68.98
N ASN A 189 1.74 -53.70 68.02
CA ASN A 189 2.34 -55.02 68.16
C ASN A 189 3.46 -55.03 69.22
N VAL A 190 4.27 -53.96 69.28
CA VAL A 190 5.30 -53.79 70.29
C VAL A 190 4.68 -53.65 71.68
N ASP A 191 3.67 -52.80 71.85
CA ASP A 191 2.94 -52.63 73.11
C ASP A 191 2.31 -53.95 73.59
N GLY A 192 1.68 -54.69 72.67
CA GLY A 192 1.14 -56.02 72.97
C GLY A 192 2.24 -57.00 73.40
N GLY A 193 3.41 -56.97 72.75
CA GLY A 193 4.57 -57.76 73.12
C GLY A 193 5.12 -57.42 74.51
N ILE A 194 5.26 -56.13 74.82
CA ILE A 194 5.69 -55.66 76.15
C ILE A 194 4.70 -56.13 77.22
N LYS A 195 3.39 -56.00 76.98
CA LYS A 195 2.37 -56.45 77.92
C LYS A 195 2.47 -57.95 78.21
N VAL A 196 2.63 -58.79 77.18
CA VAL A 196 2.81 -60.23 77.35
C VAL A 196 4.07 -60.56 78.17
N LEU A 197 5.17 -59.82 77.97
CA LEU A 197 6.39 -60.00 78.74
C LEU A 197 6.20 -59.60 80.21
N GLN A 198 5.48 -58.50 80.48
CA GLN A 198 5.13 -58.07 81.83
C GLN A 198 4.24 -59.10 82.53
N ASP A 199 3.21 -59.61 81.86
CA ASP A 199 2.32 -60.65 82.38
C ASP A 199 3.11 -61.94 82.71
N ARG A 200 4.03 -62.35 81.83
CA ARG A 200 4.93 -63.49 82.08
C ARG A 200 5.88 -63.26 83.25
N GLN A 201 6.41 -62.05 83.40
CA GLN A 201 7.28 -61.70 84.52
C GLN A 201 6.51 -61.75 85.84
N GLN A 202 5.27 -61.28 85.87
CA GLN A 202 4.39 -61.36 87.04
C GLN A 202 4.05 -62.80 87.38
N ALA A 203 3.63 -63.61 86.41
CA ALA A 203 3.35 -65.03 86.62
C ALA A 203 4.60 -65.80 87.12
N ALA A 204 5.77 -65.52 86.57
CA ALA A 204 7.02 -66.13 87.04
C ALA A 204 7.46 -65.63 88.43
N ALA A 205 7.02 -64.45 88.86
CA ALA A 205 7.26 -63.94 90.20
C ALA A 205 6.30 -64.57 91.23
N GLU A 206 5.08 -64.91 90.83
CA GLU A 206 4.10 -65.65 91.65
C GLU A 206 4.47 -67.13 91.80
N ASP A 207 5.08 -67.73 90.78
CA ASP A 207 5.51 -69.14 90.77
C ASP A 207 6.91 -69.35 91.39
N LEU A 208 7.52 -68.29 91.94
CA LEU A 208 8.79 -68.38 92.65
C LEU A 208 8.51 -68.94 94.06
N PRO A 209 8.99 -70.15 94.42
CA PRO A 209 8.75 -70.71 95.75
C PRO A 209 9.32 -69.76 96.80
N HIS A 210 8.43 -69.15 97.57
CA HIS A 210 8.82 -68.45 98.78
C HIS A 210 9.31 -69.52 99.76
N LEU A 211 10.56 -69.39 100.22
CA LEU A 211 11.10 -70.26 101.26
C LEU A 211 10.22 -70.07 102.52
N ASP A 212 9.43 -71.09 102.84
CA ASP A 212 8.63 -71.11 104.06
C ASP A 212 9.53 -71.42 105.28
N GLU A 213 9.12 -70.98 106.47
CA GLU A 213 9.89 -71.12 107.72
C GLU A 213 10.18 -72.60 108.09
N ASP A 214 9.49 -73.55 107.45
CA ASP A 214 9.67 -75.01 107.56
C ASP A 214 10.78 -75.58 106.64
N ASP A 215 11.28 -74.84 105.65
CA ASP A 215 12.38 -75.26 104.77
C ASP A 215 13.78 -75.03 105.38
N TYR A 216 13.83 -74.43 106.59
CA TYR A 216 15.06 -74.30 107.35
C TYR A 216 15.25 -75.51 108.28
N PRO A 217 16.42 -76.19 108.25
CA PRO A 217 16.64 -77.37 109.08
C PRO A 217 16.63 -76.99 110.56
N GLN A 218 15.74 -77.62 111.34
CA GLN A 218 15.72 -77.50 112.79
C GLN A 218 16.87 -78.31 113.39
N ASN A 219 17.70 -77.64 114.20
CA ASN A 219 18.85 -78.21 114.90
C ASN A 219 18.45 -79.19 116.01
#